data_AF-A0A0T0PXN2-F1
#
_entry.id   AF-A0A0T0PXN2-F1
#
_cell.length_a   1.000
_cell.length_b   1.000
_cell.length_c   1.000
_cell.angle_alpha   90.00
_cell.angle_beta   90.00
_cell.angle_gamma   90.00
#
_symmetry.space_group_name_H-M   'P 1'
#
loop_
_entity.id
_entity.type
_entity.pdbx_description
1 polymer ?
#
loop_
_entity_poly.entity_id
_entity_poly.type
_entity_poly.pdbx_seq_one_letter_code
_entity_poly.pdbx_strand_id
1 'polypeptide(L)'
;MIVASPLAAQQSADPNAPRTPLPYDRGYDKDQPRTRAINDAERPEVQEANDIALAQSRTVSAPTVAGNAANEARYAADVAAYRVMLRQHRRDVRAYARQEGAYAQAMADWRAQVDACDRGNRRACDAPTPDPMNYM
;
A
#
# COMPACT_ATOMS: atom_id res chain seq x y z
N MET A 1 39.67 -66.53 -8.98
CA MET A 1 40.81 -65.61 -8.84
C MET A 1 40.27 -64.20 -8.88
N ILE A 2 40.24 -63.52 -7.74
CA ILE A 2 39.78 -62.14 -7.60
C ILE A 2 41.06 -61.32 -7.47
N VAL A 3 41.37 -60.51 -8.49
CA VAL A 3 42.52 -59.61 -8.46
C VAL A 3 42.01 -58.26 -7.94
N ALA A 4 42.34 -57.95 -6.69
CA ALA A 4 42.12 -56.65 -6.09
C ALA A 4 43.00 -55.62 -6.79
N SER A 5 42.39 -54.59 -7.38
CA SER A 5 43.10 -53.40 -7.84
C SER A 5 43.06 -52.33 -6.73
N PRO A 6 44.17 -51.67 -6.39
CA PRO A 6 44.14 -50.61 -5.40
C PRO A 6 43.53 -49.35 -6.02
N LEU A 7 42.38 -48.89 -5.52
CA LEU A 7 41.94 -47.52 -5.78
C LEU A 7 42.85 -46.59 -4.99
N ALA A 8 43.75 -45.93 -5.71
CA ALA A 8 44.51 -44.80 -5.22
C ALA A 8 43.55 -43.74 -4.67
N ALA A 9 43.85 -43.25 -3.46
CA ALA A 9 43.19 -42.10 -2.87
C ALA A 9 43.31 -40.90 -3.81
N GLN A 10 42.21 -40.48 -4.44
CA GLN A 10 42.16 -39.20 -5.14
C GLN A 10 42.14 -38.10 -4.07
N GLN A 11 43.31 -37.53 -3.81
CA GLN A 11 43.44 -36.25 -3.13
C GLN A 11 42.74 -35.19 -4.00
N SER A 12 41.55 -34.78 -3.57
CA SER A 12 40.91 -33.57 -4.07
C SER A 12 41.82 -32.40 -3.74
N ALA A 13 42.60 -31.95 -4.73
CA ALA A 13 43.38 -30.72 -4.61
C ALA A 13 42.41 -29.55 -4.44
N ASP A 14 42.52 -28.86 -3.31
CA ASP A 14 41.79 -27.62 -3.03
C ASP A 14 42.08 -26.62 -4.17
N PRO A 15 41.05 -26.14 -4.90
CA PRO A 15 41.24 -25.18 -5.99
C PRO A 15 41.86 -23.85 -5.53
N ASN A 16 41.88 -23.57 -4.22
CA ASN A 16 42.53 -22.41 -3.62
C ASN A 16 43.95 -22.70 -3.08
N ALA A 17 44.49 -23.89 -3.29
CA ALA A 17 45.84 -24.22 -2.86
C ALA A 17 46.87 -23.31 -3.57
N PRO A 18 47.78 -22.62 -2.82
CA PRO A 18 48.77 -21.74 -3.39
C PRO A 18 49.66 -22.50 -4.38
N ARG A 19 49.58 -22.14 -5.66
CA ARG A 19 50.47 -22.67 -6.69
C ARG A 19 51.77 -21.90 -6.58
N THR A 20 52.84 -22.61 -6.21
CA THR A 20 54.21 -22.15 -5.86
C THR A 20 54.35 -21.35 -4.56
N PRO A 21 55.11 -21.87 -3.56
CA PRO A 21 55.44 -21.10 -2.36
C PRO A 21 56.24 -19.85 -2.73
N LEU A 22 55.84 -18.69 -2.22
CA LEU A 22 56.60 -17.46 -2.37
C LEU A 22 57.92 -17.56 -1.57
N PRO A 23 59.05 -17.02 -2.06
CA PRO A 23 60.36 -17.11 -1.41
C PRO A 23 60.44 -16.39 -0.04
N TYR A 24 59.41 -15.61 0.30
CA TYR A 24 59.18 -15.09 1.64
C TYR A 24 57.68 -15.14 1.93
N ASP A 25 57.33 -15.69 3.10
CA ASP A 25 55.99 -15.65 3.66
C ASP A 25 55.60 -14.19 3.88
N ARG A 26 54.66 -13.68 3.06
CA ARG A 26 54.18 -12.29 3.16
C ARG A 26 53.30 -12.07 4.39
N GLY A 27 53.08 -13.10 5.21
CA GLY A 27 52.34 -13.02 6.46
C GLY A 27 50.85 -12.75 6.28
N TYR A 28 50.31 -12.92 5.07
CA TYR A 28 48.87 -12.83 4.81
C TYR A 28 48.10 -14.02 5.39
N ASP A 29 48.83 -15.10 5.64
CA ASP A 29 48.44 -16.38 6.22
C ASP A 29 48.51 -16.32 7.76
N LYS A 30 49.05 -15.21 8.30
CA LYS A 30 49.07 -15.00 9.75
C LYS A 30 47.70 -14.54 10.20
N ASP A 31 47.41 -14.88 11.44
CA ASP A 31 46.28 -14.56 12.29
C ASP A 31 45.93 -13.06 12.37
N GLN A 32 45.69 -12.44 11.22
CA GLN A 32 45.28 -11.06 11.07
C GLN A 32 43.81 -10.96 11.49
N PRO A 33 43.40 -9.90 12.20
CA PRO A 33 42.02 -9.73 12.66
C PRO A 33 40.98 -9.87 11.54
N ARG A 34 41.33 -9.40 10.33
CA ARG A 34 40.48 -9.53 9.14
C ARG A 34 40.37 -10.96 8.63
N THR A 35 41.48 -11.70 8.55
CA THR A 35 41.49 -13.11 8.10
C THR A 35 40.78 -14.00 9.11
N ARG A 36 40.96 -13.75 10.42
CA ARG A 36 40.22 -14.42 11.48
C ARG A 36 38.71 -14.14 11.38
N ALA A 37 38.29 -12.89 11.19
CA ALA A 37 36.87 -12.57 11.06
C ALA A 37 36.20 -13.21 9.83
N ILE A 38 36.91 -13.34 8.70
CA ILE A 38 36.41 -14.04 7.51
C ILE A 38 36.30 -15.53 7.79
N ASN A 39 37.35 -16.15 8.33
CA ASN A 39 37.36 -17.57 8.66
C ASN A 39 36.34 -17.93 9.76
N ASP A 40 36.13 -17.03 10.74
CA ASP A 40 35.14 -17.18 11.81
C ASP A 40 33.71 -17.11 11.27
N ALA A 41 33.45 -16.25 10.28
CA ALA A 41 32.16 -16.16 9.60
C ALA A 41 31.89 -17.38 8.68
N GLU A 42 32.94 -18.01 8.17
CA GLU A 42 32.88 -19.23 7.35
C GLU A 42 32.89 -20.52 8.18
N ARG A 43 32.99 -20.44 9.51
CA ARG A 43 32.87 -21.62 10.37
C ARG A 43 31.52 -22.30 10.11
N PRO A 44 31.47 -23.65 10.02
CA PRO A 44 30.25 -24.39 9.73
C PRO A 44 29.08 -24.02 10.64
N GLU A 45 29.35 -23.82 11.94
CA GLU A 45 28.36 -23.41 12.93
C GLU A 45 27.75 -22.02 12.66
N VAL A 46 28.54 -21.08 12.12
CA VAL A 46 28.08 -19.72 11.80
C VAL A 46 27.32 -19.70 10.48
N GLN A 47 27.75 -20.49 9.49
CA GLN A 47 26.99 -20.70 8.27
C GLN A 47 25.63 -21.34 8.55
N GLU A 48 25.58 -22.39 9.36
CA GLU A 48 24.32 -23.04 9.74
C GLU A 48 23.40 -22.10 10.52
N ALA A 49 23.94 -21.31 11.45
CA ALA A 49 23.16 -20.29 12.16
C ALA A 49 22.61 -19.20 11.20
N ASN A 50 23.40 -18.76 10.23
CA ASN A 50 22.95 -17.80 9.21
C ASN A 50 21.87 -18.39 8.29
N ASP A 51 22.00 -19.65 7.88
CA ASP A 51 21.02 -20.34 7.04
C ASP A 51 19.69 -20.52 7.78
N ILE A 52 19.74 -20.88 9.07
CA ILE A 52 18.56 -20.96 9.94
C ILE A 52 17.91 -19.59 10.09
N ALA A 53 18.69 -18.53 10.35
CA ALA A 53 18.18 -17.17 10.47
C ALA A 53 17.53 -16.68 9.16
N LEU A 54 18.12 -17.02 8.01
CA LEU A 54 17.57 -16.68 6.70
C LEU A 54 16.30 -17.47 6.37
N ALA A 55 16.23 -18.75 6.76
CA ALA A 55 15.03 -19.56 6.63
C ALA A 55 13.90 -19.03 7.52
N GLN A 56 14.20 -18.66 8.76
CA GLN A 56 13.25 -18.01 9.68
C GLN A 56 12.78 -16.64 9.16
N SER A 57 13.66 -15.84 8.58
CA SER A 57 13.25 -14.54 8.02
C SER A 57 12.30 -14.70 6.84
N ARG A 58 12.51 -15.71 5.98
CA ARG A 58 11.62 -16.03 4.85
C ARG A 58 10.24 -16.50 5.30
N THR A 59 10.15 -17.34 6.34
CA THR A 59 8.87 -17.82 6.88
C THR A 59 8.06 -16.71 7.55
N VAL A 60 8.72 -15.75 8.22
CA VAL A 60 8.06 -14.59 8.82
C VAL A 60 7.64 -13.56 7.75
N SER A 61 8.46 -13.36 6.72
CA SER A 61 8.24 -12.31 5.72
C SER A 61 7.13 -12.64 4.72
N ALA A 62 6.99 -13.91 4.30
CA ALA A 62 6.00 -14.28 3.27
C ALA A 62 4.53 -14.00 3.67
N PRO A 63 4.07 -14.34 4.89
CA PRO A 63 2.73 -13.94 5.37
C PRO A 63 2.55 -12.43 5.47
N THR A 64 3.60 -11.69 5.87
CA THR A 64 3.54 -10.22 5.98
C THR A 64 3.41 -9.57 4.61
N VAL A 65 4.15 -10.03 3.60
CA VAL A 65 4.07 -9.50 2.23
C VAL A 65 2.68 -9.77 1.62
N ALA A 66 2.15 -10.98 1.78
CA ALA A 66 0.81 -11.32 1.30
C ALA A 66 -0.29 -10.51 2.03
N GLY A 67 -0.16 -10.35 3.35
CA GLY A 67 -1.07 -9.52 4.15
C GLY A 67 -1.03 -8.05 3.75
N ASN A 68 0.15 -7.50 3.48
CA ASN A 68 0.32 -6.12 3.02
C ASN A 68 -0.35 -5.89 1.65
N ALA A 69 -0.13 -6.79 0.69
CA ALA A 69 -0.76 -6.69 -0.63
C ALA A 69 -2.30 -6.76 -0.54
N ALA A 70 -2.85 -7.64 0.29
CA ALA A 70 -4.28 -7.73 0.52
C ALA A 70 -4.85 -6.46 1.19
N ASN A 71 -4.10 -5.87 2.13
CA ASN A 71 -4.48 -4.62 2.80
C ASN A 71 -4.44 -3.43 1.85
N GLU A 72 -3.42 -3.33 0.98
CA GLU A 72 -3.33 -2.30 -0.05
C GLU A 72 -4.50 -2.39 -1.04
N ALA A 73 -4.85 -3.61 -1.48
CA ALA A 73 -5.98 -3.83 -2.37
C ALA A 73 -7.32 -3.41 -1.73
N ARG A 74 -7.53 -3.74 -0.44
CA ARG A 74 -8.72 -3.30 0.32
C ARG A 74 -8.76 -1.78 0.46
N TYR A 75 -7.65 -1.16 0.84
CA TYR A 75 -7.55 0.29 0.96
C TYR A 75 -7.90 1.00 -0.36
N ALA A 76 -7.38 0.50 -1.49
CA ALA A 76 -7.68 1.05 -2.80
C ALA A 76 -9.19 0.94 -3.14
N ALA A 77 -9.82 -0.20 -2.82
CA ALA A 77 -11.25 -0.40 -3.01
C ALA A 77 -12.09 0.55 -2.13
N ASP A 78 -11.72 0.71 -0.86
CA ASP A 78 -12.40 1.60 0.08
C ASP A 78 -12.28 3.07 -0.36
N VAL A 79 -11.10 3.49 -0.82
CA VAL A 79 -10.91 4.85 -1.38
C VAL A 79 -11.76 5.06 -2.63
N ALA A 80 -11.87 4.06 -3.50
CA ALA A 80 -12.72 4.15 -4.68
C ALA A 80 -14.21 4.28 -4.30
N ALA A 81 -14.69 3.46 -3.37
CA ALA A 81 -16.05 3.53 -2.85
C ALA A 81 -16.34 4.88 -2.17
N TYR A 82 -15.42 5.35 -1.33
CA TYR A 82 -15.51 6.65 -0.67
C TYR A 82 -15.62 7.80 -1.68
N ARG A 83 -14.81 7.78 -2.74
CA ARG A 83 -14.87 8.79 -3.81
C ARG A 83 -16.21 8.78 -4.55
N VAL A 84 -16.85 7.61 -4.73
CA VAL A 84 -18.20 7.51 -5.31
C VAL A 84 -19.22 8.17 -4.39
N MET A 85 -19.20 7.82 -3.10
CA MET A 85 -20.10 8.41 -2.10
C MET A 85 -19.96 9.92 -2.02
N LEU A 86 -18.73 10.44 -2.06
CA LEU A 86 -18.45 11.88 -2.08
C LEU A 86 -19.09 12.59 -3.29
N ARG A 87 -19.06 11.96 -4.46
CA ARG A 87 -19.70 12.53 -5.66
C ARG A 87 -21.22 12.53 -5.53
N GLN A 88 -21.80 11.48 -4.99
CA GLN A 88 -23.25 11.40 -4.73
C GLN A 88 -23.67 12.47 -3.73
N HIS A 89 -23.00 12.53 -2.57
CA HIS A 89 -23.27 13.54 -1.55
C HIS A 89 -23.17 14.98 -2.09
N ARG A 90 -22.17 15.28 -2.92
CA ARG A 90 -22.06 16.60 -3.58
C ARG A 90 -23.25 16.90 -4.51
N ARG A 91 -23.81 15.89 -5.18
CA ARG A 91 -25.02 16.06 -6.01
C ARG A 91 -26.24 16.33 -5.13
N ASP A 92 -26.36 15.60 -4.03
CA ASP A 92 -27.48 15.73 -3.10
C ASP A 92 -27.49 17.12 -2.44
N VAL A 93 -26.33 17.59 -1.95
CA VAL A 93 -26.18 18.94 -1.39
C VAL A 93 -26.55 20.02 -2.41
N ARG A 94 -26.15 19.86 -3.68
CA ARG A 94 -26.52 20.80 -4.74
C ARG A 94 -28.01 20.76 -5.05
N ALA A 95 -28.62 19.57 -5.06
CA ALA A 95 -30.06 19.43 -5.25
C ALA A 95 -30.83 20.10 -4.11
N TYR A 96 -30.41 19.87 -2.87
CA TYR A 96 -31.00 20.48 -1.69
C TYR A 96 -30.89 22.02 -1.72
N ALA A 97 -29.70 22.56 -2.02
CA ALA A 97 -29.51 24.01 -2.13
C ALA A 97 -30.39 24.64 -3.23
N ARG A 98 -30.62 23.94 -4.35
CA ARG A 98 -31.58 24.40 -5.37
C ARG A 98 -33.01 24.39 -4.83
N GLN A 99 -33.39 23.36 -4.09
CA GLN A 99 -34.73 23.27 -3.49
C GLN A 99 -34.97 24.41 -2.48
N GLU A 100 -33.99 24.71 -1.63
CA GLU A 100 -34.07 25.84 -0.69
C GLU A 100 -34.21 27.18 -1.43
N GLY A 101 -33.42 27.40 -2.49
CA GLY A 101 -33.50 28.60 -3.32
C GLY A 101 -34.87 28.76 -3.99
N ALA A 102 -35.39 27.68 -4.56
CA ALA A 102 -36.71 27.64 -5.20
C ALA A 102 -37.84 27.94 -4.20
N TYR A 103 -37.76 27.36 -3.00
CA TYR A 103 -38.68 27.65 -1.91
C TYR A 103 -38.61 29.12 -1.47
N ALA A 104 -37.40 29.67 -1.32
CA ALA A 104 -37.22 31.08 -0.94
C ALA A 104 -37.82 32.04 -1.97
N GLN A 105 -37.68 31.74 -3.27
CA GLN A 105 -38.29 32.51 -4.36
C GLN A 105 -39.82 32.44 -4.32
N ALA A 106 -40.39 31.24 -4.19
CA ALA A 106 -41.84 31.08 -4.05
C ALA A 106 -42.40 31.86 -2.85
N MET A 107 -41.69 31.85 -1.72
CA MET A 107 -42.08 32.62 -0.54
C MET A 107 -41.93 34.14 -0.73
N ALA A 108 -41.01 34.59 -1.57
CA ALA A 108 -40.90 36.02 -1.91
C ALA A 108 -42.08 36.47 -2.77
N ASP A 109 -42.42 35.70 -3.81
CA ASP A 109 -43.54 35.98 -4.69
C ASP A 109 -44.88 35.89 -3.96
N TRP A 110 -45.02 34.95 -3.03
CA TRP A 110 -46.20 34.85 -2.19
C TRP A 110 -46.39 36.10 -1.31
N ARG A 111 -45.32 36.60 -0.68
CA ARG A 111 -45.39 37.85 0.09
C ARG A 111 -45.78 39.03 -0.81
N ALA A 112 -45.21 39.11 -2.01
CA ALA A 112 -45.57 40.15 -2.97
C ALA A 112 -47.04 40.06 -3.43
N GLN A 113 -47.57 38.84 -3.59
CA GLN A 113 -48.97 38.57 -3.90
C GLN A 113 -49.90 39.03 -2.76
N VAL A 114 -49.57 38.69 -1.51
CA VAL A 114 -50.31 39.13 -0.32
C VAL A 114 -50.33 40.66 -0.23
N ASP A 115 -49.16 41.29 -0.33
CA ASP A 115 -49.04 42.76 -0.32
C ASP A 115 -49.87 43.44 -1.43
N ALA A 116 -49.94 42.82 -2.62
CA ALA A 116 -50.76 43.33 -3.72
C ALA A 116 -52.26 43.14 -3.45
N CYS A 117 -52.65 42.01 -2.86
CA CYS A 117 -54.03 41.75 -2.45
C CYS A 117 -54.48 42.76 -1.38
N ASP A 118 -53.64 43.04 -0.38
CA ASP A 118 -53.92 44.01 0.69
C ASP A 118 -54.09 45.43 0.14
N ARG A 119 -53.44 45.76 -0.99
CA ARG A 119 -53.63 47.01 -1.74
C ARG A 119 -54.87 47.00 -2.65
N GLY A 120 -55.70 45.98 -2.59
CA GLY A 120 -56.97 45.88 -3.34
C GLY A 120 -56.86 45.25 -4.73
N ASN A 121 -55.72 44.65 -5.09
CA ASN A 121 -55.60 43.95 -6.37
C ASN A 121 -56.30 42.57 -6.31
N ARG A 122 -57.58 42.52 -6.72
CA ARG A 122 -58.37 41.27 -6.76
C ARG A 122 -57.68 40.13 -7.51
N ARG A 123 -56.98 40.43 -8.61
CA ARG A 123 -56.27 39.38 -9.38
C ARG A 123 -55.16 38.73 -8.56
N ALA A 124 -54.50 39.48 -7.67
CA ALA A 124 -53.50 38.92 -6.77
C ALA A 124 -54.15 38.09 -5.65
N CYS A 125 -55.31 38.52 -5.14
CA CYS A 125 -56.08 37.76 -4.14
C CYS A 125 -56.59 36.41 -4.67
N ASP A 126 -57.01 36.36 -5.94
CA ASP A 126 -57.57 35.15 -6.57
C ASP A 126 -56.49 34.26 -7.22
N ALA A 127 -55.23 34.71 -7.21
CA ALA A 127 -54.14 33.95 -7.81
C ALA A 127 -53.71 32.78 -6.89
N PRO A 128 -53.30 31.64 -7.47
CA PRO A 128 -52.83 30.50 -6.67
C PRO A 128 -51.54 30.84 -5.94
N THR A 129 -51.29 30.16 -4.83
CA THR A 129 -50.01 30.22 -4.12
C THR A 129 -48.88 29.80 -5.06
N PRO A 130 -47.76 30.54 -5.11
CA PRO A 130 -46.59 30.15 -5.87
C PRO A 130 -46.07 28.76 -5.47
N ASP A 131 -45.89 27.88 -6.45
CA ASP A 131 -45.34 26.54 -6.25
C ASP A 131 -43.80 26.57 -6.37
N PRO A 132 -43.04 26.19 -5.33
CA PRO A 132 -41.59 26.06 -5.39
C PRO A 132 -41.07 25.24 -6.58
N MET A 133 -41.82 24.25 -7.08
CA MET A 133 -41.40 23.43 -8.22
C MET A 133 -41.24 24.24 -9.51
N ASN A 134 -41.87 25.41 -9.63
CA ASN A 134 -41.74 26.29 -10.79
C ASN A 134 -40.41 27.08 -10.82
N TYR A 135 -39.63 27.02 -9.75
CA TYR A 135 -38.36 27.74 -9.59
C TYR A 135 -37.13 26.80 -9.57
N MET A 136 -37.33 25.51 -9.85
CA MET A 136 -36.28 24.48 -9.81
C MET A 136 -35.57 24.25 -11.14
#